data_AF-A0A7R9WMU7-F1
#
_entry.id   AF-A0A7R9WMU7-F1
#
_cell.length_a   1.000
_cell.length_b   1.000
_cell.length_c   1.000
_cell.angle_alpha   90.00
_cell.angle_beta   90.00
_cell.angle_gamma   90.00
#
_symmetry.space_group_name_H-M   'P 1'
#
loop_
_entity.id
_entity.type
_entity.pdbx_description
1 polymer ?
#
loop_
_entity_poly.entity_id
_entity_poly.type
_entity_poly.pdbx_seq_one_letter_code
_entity_poly.pdbx_strand_id
1 'polypeptide(L)'
;DNPSVSYGPPISLDWEYEENEPVQLENYEESRSPRRNMRQMILSYYQRRNVLTWQYGASEDELREAKRAAKKIKNRRAITNAFLPVMTVEAAWESAGRKAKKVFGSKKSSKNQPLEACI
;
A
#
# COMPACT_ATOMS: atom_id res chain seq x y z
N ASP A 1 4.80 -3.66 -7.57
CA ASP A 1 6.21 -3.38 -7.19
C ASP A 1 6.33 -3.16 -5.68
N ASN A 2 7.37 -3.69 -5.03
CA ASN A 2 7.50 -3.65 -3.55
C ASN A 2 8.25 -2.37 -3.10
N PRO A 3 7.57 -1.39 -2.46
CA PRO A 3 8.21 -0.14 -2.05
C PRO A 3 9.05 -0.27 -0.77
N SER A 4 9.08 -1.44 -0.12
CA SER A 4 9.75 -1.68 1.16
C SER A 4 11.25 -1.96 1.03
N VAL A 5 11.86 -1.66 -0.12
CA VAL A 5 13.29 -1.82 -0.31
C VAL A 5 14.08 -0.76 0.49
N SER A 6 15.15 -1.18 1.15
CA SER A 6 16.01 -0.27 1.91
C SER A 6 16.71 0.74 1.00
N TYR A 7 17.23 0.25 -0.12
CA TYR A 7 17.96 1.03 -1.12
C TYR A 7 17.86 0.38 -2.52
N GLY A 8 18.01 1.20 -3.56
CA GLY A 8 18.09 0.77 -4.96
C GLY A 8 16.75 0.62 -5.68
N PRO A 9 16.78 0.13 -6.92
CA PRO A 9 15.56 -0.12 -7.68
C PRO A 9 14.77 -1.25 -7.00
N PRO A 10 13.45 -1.08 -6.82
CA PRO A 10 12.58 -2.16 -6.39
C PRO A 10 12.51 -3.26 -7.48
N ILE A 11 12.15 -4.48 -7.08
CA ILE A 11 11.90 -5.59 -8.00
C ILE A 11 10.58 -6.23 -7.59
N SER A 12 9.73 -6.53 -8.57
CA SER A 12 8.52 -7.32 -8.38
C SER A 12 8.79 -8.80 -8.62
N LEU A 13 7.98 -9.64 -7.98
CA LEU A 13 7.86 -11.03 -8.42
C LEU A 13 6.90 -11.02 -9.61
N ASP A 14 7.35 -11.55 -10.73
CA ASP A 14 6.48 -11.95 -11.81
C ASP A 14 6.25 -13.46 -11.71
N TRP A 15 5.06 -13.92 -12.06
CA TRP A 15 4.72 -15.34 -12.06
C TRP A 15 4.20 -15.71 -13.43
N GLU A 16 4.94 -16.55 -14.12
CA GLU A 16 4.48 -17.24 -15.31
C GLU A 16 4.03 -18.64 -14.88
N TYR A 17 2.79 -19.00 -15.23
CA TYR A 17 2.28 -20.32 -14.93
C TYR A 17 2.96 -21.36 -15.83
N GLU A 18 3.60 -22.34 -15.19
CA GLU A 18 4.22 -23.47 -15.86
C GLU A 18 3.53 -24.75 -15.38
N GLU A 19 2.84 -25.42 -16.30
CA GLU A 19 2.22 -26.72 -16.04
C GLU A 19 3.30 -27.80 -16.05
N ASN A 20 3.43 -28.50 -14.93
CA ASN A 20 4.39 -29.58 -14.75
C ASN A 20 3.65 -30.91 -14.64
N GLU A 21 4.31 -32.00 -15.05
CA GLU A 21 3.77 -33.35 -14.90
C GLU A 21 3.45 -33.67 -13.43
N PRO A 22 2.37 -34.43 -13.16
CA PRO A 22 2.01 -34.81 -11.79
C PRO A 22 3.09 -35.70 -11.18
N VAL A 23 3.62 -35.28 -10.02
CA VAL A 23 4.62 -36.03 -9.24
C VAL A 23 3.97 -36.58 -7.98
N GLN A 24 4.26 -37.84 -7.65
CA GLN A 24 3.83 -38.45 -6.39
C GLN A 24 4.47 -37.73 -5.19
N LEU A 25 3.70 -37.52 -4.12
CA LEU A 25 4.11 -36.71 -2.98
C LEU A 25 5.39 -37.27 -2.33
N GLU A 26 5.47 -38.59 -2.17
CA GLU A 26 6.61 -39.28 -1.56
C GLU A 26 7.89 -39.01 -2.34
N ASN A 27 7.84 -39.11 -3.67
CA ASN A 27 8.98 -38.83 -4.54
C ASN A 27 9.44 -37.37 -4.44
N TYR A 28 8.49 -36.43 -4.29
CA TYR A 28 8.81 -35.02 -4.08
C TYR A 28 9.46 -34.79 -2.71
N GLU A 29 8.94 -35.41 -1.64
CA GLU A 29 9.49 -35.24 -0.29
C GLU A 29 10.87 -35.87 -0.12
N GLU A 30 11.15 -36.98 -0.80
CA GLU A 30 12.47 -37.61 -0.79
C GLU A 30 13.52 -36.81 -1.57
N SER A 31 13.12 -36.18 -2.69
CA SER A 31 14.03 -35.46 -3.60
C SER A 31 14.13 -33.95 -3.34
N ARG A 32 13.23 -33.36 -2.53
CA ARG A 32 13.24 -31.91 -2.30
C ARG A 32 14.55 -31.44 -1.68
N SER A 33 15.07 -30.35 -2.23
CA SER A 33 16.19 -29.63 -1.61
C SER A 33 15.81 -29.08 -0.23
N PRO A 34 16.80 -28.90 0.67
CA PRO A 34 16.56 -28.29 1.97
C PRO A 34 15.96 -26.88 1.83
N ARG A 35 15.19 -26.45 2.84
CA ARG A 35 14.60 -25.10 2.83
C ARG A 35 15.68 -24.04 2.71
N ARG A 36 15.42 -23.04 1.87
CA ARG A 36 16.31 -21.90 1.70
C ARG A 36 16.45 -21.14 3.02
N ASN A 37 17.68 -20.74 3.34
CA ASN A 37 17.94 -19.87 4.49
C ASN A 37 17.59 -18.41 4.16
N MET A 38 17.49 -17.56 5.19
CA MET A 38 17.12 -16.15 5.01
C MET A 38 18.04 -15.40 4.06
N ARG A 39 19.35 -15.70 4.06
CA ARG A 39 20.32 -15.04 3.16
C ARG A 39 20.09 -15.42 1.71
N GLN A 40 19.67 -16.66 1.44
CA GLN A 40 19.31 -17.13 0.09
C GLN A 40 17.97 -16.56 -0.40
N MET A 41 17.12 -16.08 0.50
CA MET A 41 15.84 -15.43 0.15
C MET A 41 15.96 -13.92 -0.04
N ILE A 42 17.11 -13.30 0.27
CA ILE A 42 17.31 -11.85 0.15
C ILE A 42 18.20 -11.56 -1.05
N LEU A 43 17.71 -10.70 -1.95
CA LEU A 43 18.51 -10.19 -3.05
C LEU A 43 19.25 -8.90 -2.64
N SER A 44 20.57 -8.92 -2.79
CA SER A 44 21.40 -7.74 -2.62
C SER A 44 21.09 -6.66 -3.66
N TYR A 45 21.55 -5.44 -3.40
CA TYR A 45 21.41 -4.32 -4.33
C TYR A 45 21.98 -4.65 -5.73
N TYR A 46 23.19 -5.20 -5.78
CA TYR A 46 23.87 -5.53 -7.03
C TYR A 46 23.14 -6.64 -7.79
N GLN A 47 22.66 -7.66 -7.09
CA GLN A 47 21.87 -8.73 -7.71
C GLN A 47 20.60 -8.18 -8.36
N ARG A 48 19.84 -7.33 -7.66
CA ARG A 48 18.63 -6.72 -8.23
C ARG A 48 18.93 -5.85 -9.44
N ARG A 49 19.97 -5.00 -9.36
CA ARG A 49 20.38 -4.17 -10.49
C ARG A 49 20.77 -5.03 -11.69
N ASN A 50 21.62 -6.03 -11.49
CA ASN A 50 22.11 -6.89 -12.56
C ASN A 50 20.98 -7.69 -13.21
N VAL A 51 20.03 -8.21 -12.43
CA VAL A 51 18.84 -8.87 -12.97
C VAL A 51 18.07 -7.91 -13.88
N LEU A 52 17.74 -6.72 -13.39
CA LEU A 52 16.97 -5.75 -14.16
C LEU A 52 17.70 -5.27 -15.43
N THR A 53 19.01 -4.99 -15.35
CA THR A 53 19.78 -4.49 -16.49
C THR A 53 20.14 -5.58 -17.49
N TRP A 54 20.62 -6.74 -17.01
CA TRP A 54 21.21 -7.74 -17.89
C TRP A 54 20.22 -8.83 -18.33
N GLN A 55 19.26 -9.19 -17.48
CA GLN A 55 18.25 -10.19 -17.85
C GLN A 55 17.03 -9.54 -18.50
N TYR A 56 16.56 -8.41 -17.95
CA TYR A 56 15.37 -7.71 -18.44
C TYR A 56 15.67 -6.50 -19.32
N GLY A 57 16.95 -6.13 -19.51
CA GLY A 57 17.34 -5.04 -20.42
C GLY A 57 16.92 -3.64 -19.99
N ALA A 58 16.57 -3.43 -18.72
CA ALA A 58 16.10 -2.13 -18.23
C ALA A 58 17.19 -1.05 -18.35
N SER A 59 16.80 0.14 -18.80
CA SER A 59 17.69 1.29 -18.91
C SER A 59 18.01 1.88 -17.53
N GLU A 60 19.18 2.49 -17.39
CA GLU A 60 19.56 3.20 -16.15
C GLU A 60 18.58 4.32 -15.80
N ASP A 61 17.96 4.96 -16.80
CA ASP A 61 16.94 5.97 -16.58
C ASP A 61 15.67 5.37 -15.97
N GLU A 62 15.22 4.22 -16.46
CA GLU A 62 14.05 3.50 -15.92
C GLU A 62 14.31 3.06 -14.48
N LEU A 63 15.51 2.55 -14.18
CA LEU A 63 15.90 2.20 -12.81
C LEU A 63 15.89 3.41 -11.87
N ARG A 64 16.35 4.57 -12.36
CA ARG A 64 16.35 5.82 -11.60
C ARG A 64 14.92 6.29 -11.32
N GLU A 65 14.03 6.18 -12.30
CA GLU A 65 12.61 6.50 -12.15
C GLU A 65 11.91 5.58 -11.17
N ALA A 66 12.10 4.26 -11.29
CA ALA A 66 11.56 3.27 -10.36
C ALA A 66 12.03 3.53 -8.92
N LYS A 67 13.32 3.85 -8.73
CA LYS A 67 13.87 4.23 -7.41
C LYS A 67 13.21 5.49 -6.86
N ARG A 68 12.97 6.51 -7.69
CA ARG A 68 12.26 7.75 -7.29
C ARG A 68 10.81 7.45 -6.90
N ALA A 69 10.11 6.63 -7.68
CA ALA A 69 8.73 6.22 -7.40
C ALA A 69 8.62 5.47 -6.07
N ALA A 70 9.49 4.48 -5.84
CA ALA A 70 9.55 3.74 -4.57
C ALA A 70 9.82 4.67 -3.38
N LYS A 71 10.78 5.59 -3.50
CA LYS A 71 11.10 6.57 -2.46
C LYS A 71 9.92 7.51 -2.16
N LYS A 72 9.17 7.93 -3.18
CA LYS A 72 7.96 8.75 -3.02
C LYS A 72 6.91 8.02 -2.18
N ILE A 73 6.66 6.74 -2.46
CA ILE A 73 5.72 5.91 -1.69
C ILE A 73 6.20 5.74 -0.25
N LYS A 74 7.50 5.45 -0.05
CA LYS A 74 8.10 5.32 1.29
C LYS A 74 7.94 6.60 2.11
N ASN A 75 8.21 7.76 1.51
CA ASN A 75 8.05 9.05 2.17
C ASN A 75 6.58 9.33 2.54
N ARG A 76 5.64 9.04 1.63
CA ARG A 76 4.20 9.15 1.93
C ARG A 76 3.80 8.30 3.12
N ARG A 77 4.25 7.04 3.17
CA ARG A 77 4.00 6.14 4.31
C ARG A 77 4.63 6.65 5.60
N ALA A 78 5.87 7.17 5.54
CA ALA A 78 6.54 7.73 6.71
C ALA A 78 5.77 8.94 7.28
N ILE A 79 5.28 9.82 6.40
CA ILE A 79 4.43 10.96 6.77
C ILE A 79 3.13 10.45 7.39
N THR A 80 2.39 9.58 6.70
CA THR A 80 1.14 9.00 7.23
C THR A 80 1.36 8.40 8.61
N ASN A 81 2.39 7.57 8.79
CA ASN A 81 2.70 6.95 10.07
C ASN A 81 3.05 7.97 11.16
N ALA A 82 3.75 9.05 10.82
CA ALA A 82 4.05 10.13 11.76
C ALA A 82 2.77 10.91 12.18
N PHE A 83 1.82 11.07 11.26
CA PHE A 83 0.56 11.79 11.51
C PHE A 83 -0.60 10.91 12.01
N LEU A 84 -0.46 9.57 12.02
CA LEU A 84 -1.48 8.64 12.54
C LEU A 84 -2.08 9.06 13.90
N PRO A 85 -1.31 9.39 14.95
CA PRO A 85 -1.88 9.76 16.24
C PRO A 85 -2.63 11.10 16.21
N VAL A 86 -2.25 12.01 15.31
CA VAL A 86 -2.94 13.30 15.16
C VAL A 86 -4.28 13.09 14.43
N MET A 87 -4.29 12.25 13.41
CA MET A 87 -5.50 11.93 12.63
C MET A 87 -6.57 11.22 13.46
N THR A 88 -6.20 10.35 14.41
CA THR A 88 -7.19 9.71 15.30
C THR A 88 -7.84 10.72 16.24
N VAL A 89 -7.08 11.69 16.73
CA VAL A 89 -7.59 12.78 17.57
C VAL A 89 -8.51 13.71 16.77
N GLU A 90 -8.10 14.10 15.56
CA GLU A 90 -8.94 14.90 14.66
C GLU A 90 -10.27 14.19 14.34
N ALA A 91 -10.22 12.90 13.99
CA ALA A 91 -11.42 12.12 13.71
C ALA A 91 -12.36 12.02 14.93
N ALA A 92 -11.79 11.83 16.13
CA ALA A 92 -12.56 11.82 17.38
C ALA A 92 -13.21 13.19 17.65
N TRP A 93 -12.46 14.29 17.50
CA TRP A 93 -12.95 15.66 17.65
C TRP A 93 -14.07 15.97 16.65
N GLU A 94 -13.88 15.61 15.39
CA GLU A 94 -14.87 15.82 14.34
C GLU A 94 -16.16 15.04 14.64
N SER A 95 -16.03 13.78 15.08
CA SER A 95 -17.18 12.96 15.47
C SER A 95 -17.94 13.56 16.67
N ALA A 96 -17.22 14.12 17.65
CA ALA A 96 -17.79 14.80 18.80
C ALA A 96 -18.51 16.10 18.38
N GLY A 97 -17.90 16.90 17.52
CA GLY A 97 -18.51 18.11 16.95
C GLY A 97 -19.77 17.82 16.14
N ARG A 98 -19.76 16.77 15.30
CA ARG A 98 -20.95 16.33 14.54
C ARG A 98 -22.08 15.89 15.49
N LYS A 99 -21.76 15.13 16.54
CA LYS A 99 -22.75 14.71 17.55
C LYS A 99 -23.30 15.89 18.36
N ALA A 100 -22.43 16.81 18.78
CA ALA A 100 -22.84 18.04 19.47
C ALA A 100 -23.77 18.87 18.57
N LYS A 101 -23.43 19.06 17.29
CA LYS A 101 -24.29 19.74 16.32
C LYS A 101 -25.63 19.04 16.13
N LYS A 102 -25.71 17.71 16.19
CA LYS A 102 -26.97 16.96 16.10
C LYS A 102 -27.86 17.17 17.34
N VAL A 103 -27.24 17.24 18.52
CA VAL A 103 -27.96 17.44 19.79
C VAL A 103 -28.42 18.90 19.96
N PHE A 104 -27.59 19.87 19.57
CA PHE A 104 -27.87 21.30 19.77
C PHE A 104 -28.47 22.01 18.54
N GLY A 105 -28.37 21.43 17.33
CA GLY A 105 -28.73 22.08 16.06
C GLY A 105 -30.14 21.85 15.53
N SER A 106 -31.04 21.18 16.28
CA SER A 106 -32.42 20.89 15.80
C SER A 106 -33.46 22.00 16.02
N LYS A 107 -33.07 23.22 16.43
CA LYS A 107 -34.00 24.36 16.40
C LYS A 107 -33.79 25.22 15.14
N LYS A 108 -34.32 24.75 13.99
CA LYS A 108 -34.69 25.68 12.92
C LYS A 108 -36.15 26.08 13.12
N SER A 109 -36.32 27.38 13.36
CA SER A 109 -37.58 28.11 13.48
C SER A 109 -38.55 27.79 12.34
N SER A 110 -39.78 27.43 12.71
CA SER A 110 -40.94 27.40 11.82
C SER A 110 -41.16 28.80 11.25
N LYS A 111 -40.96 28.98 9.94
CA LYS A 111 -41.53 30.13 9.25
C LYS A 111 -43.05 29.94 9.21
N ASN A 112 -43.77 30.61 10.10
CA ASN A 112 -45.21 30.78 9.96
C ASN A 112 -45.45 31.65 8.72
N GLN A 113 -46.00 31.09 7.66
CA GLN A 113 -46.67 31.87 6.62
C GLN A 113 -48.05 32.25 7.17
N PRO A 114 -48.40 33.55 7.26
CA PRO A 114 -49.78 33.91 7.58
C PRO A 114 -50.67 33.54 6.39
N LEU A 115 -51.75 32.84 6.72
CA LEU A 115 -52.93 32.65 5.88
C LEU A 115 -53.64 34.01 5.80
N GLU A 116 -53.51 34.70 4.67
CA GLU A 116 -54.50 35.70 4.26
C GLU A 116 -55.65 34.92 3.60
N ALA A 117 -56.75 34.85 4.33
CA ALA A 117 -58.04 34.36 3.86
C ALA A 117 -58.91 35.54 3.42
N CYS A 118 -59.81 35.23 2.49
CA CYS A 118 -61.08 35.89 2.18
C CYS A 118 -61.14 37.06 1.18
N ILE A 119 -61.88 36.73 0.10
CA ILE A 119 -62.83 37.52 -0.72
C ILE A 119 -62.24 38.37 -1.85
#